data_AF-A0A8X6H625-F1
#
_entry.id   AF-A0A8X6H625-F1
#
_cell.length_a   1.000
_cell.length_b   1.000
_cell.length_c   1.000
_cell.angle_alpha   90.00
_cell.angle_beta   90.00
_cell.angle_gamma   90.00
#
_symmetry.space_group_name_H-M   'P 1'
#
loop_
_entity.id
_entity.type
_entity.pdbx_description
1 polymer ?
#
loop_
_entity_poly.entity_id
_entity_poly.type
_entity_poly.pdbx_seq_one_letter_code
_entity_poly.pdbx_strand_id
1 'polypeptide(L)'
;MEFAAIPKDVMKLRNNYNNIEKMLYILKDALSAPLFVILLISFCELYVGLSTILYKRVSTFFLVQLGCSVLPGIVIMLIVTLFNAKIPECMMRVKTTVAFLRDKYEFSSVSKGKEMTVFNRIIKKDIVYLSAGGIVDFKKSFLVSSFGALFSYGVLIISFK
;
A
#
# COMPACT_ATOMS: atom_id res chain seq x y z
N MET A 1 17.42 36.79 -26.16
CA MET A 1 16.50 35.83 -25.50
C MET A 1 17.28 35.15 -24.38
N GLU A 2 17.22 35.71 -23.17
CA GLU A 2 17.87 35.10 -22.00
C GLU A 2 17.10 33.85 -21.58
N PHE A 3 17.80 32.71 -21.60
CA PHE A 3 17.31 31.46 -21.05
C PHE A 3 17.20 31.61 -19.54
N ALA A 4 16.02 31.99 -19.04
CA ALA A 4 15.71 31.91 -17.62
C ALA A 4 16.00 30.47 -17.14
N ALA A 5 17.07 30.35 -16.35
CA ALA A 5 17.55 29.12 -15.78
C ALA A 5 16.53 28.62 -14.75
N ILE A 6 16.23 27.32 -14.78
CA ILE A 6 15.39 26.69 -13.77
C ILE A 6 16.12 26.81 -12.42
N PRO A 7 15.47 27.26 -11.33
CA PRO A 7 16.11 27.31 -10.03
C PRO A 7 16.61 25.92 -9.66
N LYS A 8 17.84 25.85 -9.13
CA LYS A 8 18.48 24.59 -8.73
C LYS A 8 17.58 23.77 -7.79
N ASP A 9 16.78 24.44 -6.95
CA ASP A 9 15.86 23.81 -5.99
C ASP A 9 14.70 23.06 -6.65
N VAL A 10 14.10 23.62 -7.71
CA VAL A 10 13.00 22.99 -8.46
C VAL A 10 13.50 21.77 -9.23
N MET A 11 14.72 21.86 -9.76
CA MET A 11 15.37 20.74 -10.46
C MET A 11 15.74 19.62 -9.48
N LYS A 12 16.20 19.95 -8.28
CA LYS A 12 16.48 19.00 -7.19
C LYS A 12 15.20 18.31 -6.72
N LEU A 13 14.10 19.04 -6.53
CA LEU A 13 12.78 18.48 -6.18
C LEU A 13 12.30 17.47 -7.22
N ARG A 14 12.37 17.82 -8.51
CA ARG A 14 12.00 16.92 -9.60
C ARG A 14 12.84 15.64 -9.60
N ASN A 15 14.16 15.76 -9.42
CA ASN A 15 15.04 14.62 -9.44
C ASN A 15 14.80 13.69 -8.25
N ASN A 16 14.58 14.26 -7.07
CA ASN A 16 14.22 13.50 -5.87
C ASN A 16 12.87 12.78 -6.05
N TYR A 17 11.86 13.44 -6.61
CA TYR A 17 10.56 12.82 -6.89
C TYR A 17 10.69 11.66 -7.88
N ASN A 18 11.41 11.85 -8.98
CA ASN A 18 11.66 10.78 -9.95
C ASN A 18 12.42 9.60 -9.34
N ASN A 19 13.37 9.85 -8.43
CA ASN A 19 14.08 8.79 -7.72
C ASN A 19 13.16 8.00 -6.78
N ILE A 20 12.30 8.70 -6.02
CA ILE A 20 11.30 8.06 -5.15
C ILE A 20 10.35 7.20 -5.99
N GLU A 21 9.85 7.73 -7.09
CA GLU A 21 8.97 7.01 -8.01
C GLU A 21 9.66 5.77 -8.61
N LYS A 22 10.91 5.90 -9.07
CA LYS A 22 11.69 4.77 -9.59
C LYS A 22 11.90 3.69 -8.52
N MET A 23 12.23 4.09 -7.30
CA MET A 23 12.34 3.16 -6.18
C MET A 23 11.00 2.51 -5.85
N LEU A 24 9.88 3.23 -5.92
CA LEU A 24 8.55 2.68 -5.72
C LEU A 24 8.18 1.65 -6.78
N TYR A 25 8.54 1.87 -8.05
CA TYR A 25 8.34 0.89 -9.12
C TYR A 25 9.18 -0.37 -8.91
N ILE A 26 10.47 -0.22 -8.60
CA ILE A 26 11.36 -1.37 -8.31
C ILE A 26 10.86 -2.13 -7.09
N LEU A 27 10.46 -1.40 -6.03
CA LEU A 27 9.91 -1.99 -4.83
C LEU A 27 8.60 -2.73 -5.15
N LYS A 28 7.69 -2.14 -5.92
CA LYS A 28 6.45 -2.82 -6.33
C LYS A 28 6.75 -4.12 -7.06
N ASP A 29 7.69 -4.11 -8.00
CA ASP A 29 8.01 -5.28 -8.81
C ASP A 29 8.67 -6.39 -7.96
N ALA A 30 9.65 -6.02 -7.14
CA ALA A 30 10.35 -6.95 -6.25
C ALA A 30 9.46 -7.50 -5.12
N LEU A 31 8.54 -6.67 -4.59
CA LEU A 31 7.70 -7.04 -3.45
C LEU A 31 6.38 -7.67 -3.86
N SER A 32 5.90 -7.48 -5.10
CA SER A 32 4.64 -8.02 -5.64
C SER A 32 4.49 -9.53 -5.40
N ALA A 33 5.48 -10.32 -5.81
CA ALA A 33 5.48 -11.77 -5.69
C ALA A 33 5.60 -12.26 -4.23
N PRO A 34 6.58 -11.82 -3.42
CA PRO A 34 6.68 -12.29 -2.04
C PRO A 34 5.49 -11.83 -1.18
N LEU A 35 4.93 -10.65 -1.43
CA LEU A 35 3.71 -10.20 -0.74
C LEU A 35 2.53 -11.14 -0.99
N PHE A 36 2.36 -11.59 -2.23
CA PHE A 36 1.30 -12.52 -2.58
C PHE A 36 1.45 -13.87 -1.86
N VAL A 37 2.68 -14.39 -1.83
CA VAL A 37 2.99 -15.65 -1.13
C VAL A 37 2.74 -15.52 0.38
N ILE A 38 3.20 -14.44 0.99
CA ILE A 38 3.00 -14.19 2.43
C ILE A 38 1.51 -14.07 2.76
N LEU A 39 0.74 -13.34 1.95
CA LEU A 39 -0.71 -13.22 2.14
C LEU A 39 -1.40 -14.58 2.06
N LEU A 40 -1.04 -15.42 1.08
CA LEU A 40 -1.60 -16.76 0.95
C LEU A 40 -1.28 -17.64 2.16
N ILE A 41 -0.02 -17.62 2.62
CA ILE A 41 0.41 -18.38 3.80
C ILE A 41 -0.39 -17.92 5.03
N SER A 42 -0.46 -16.61 5.28
CA SER A 42 -1.24 -16.05 6.39
C SER A 42 -2.73 -16.41 6.29
N PHE A 43 -3.30 -16.44 5.09
CA PHE A 43 -4.70 -16.83 4.89
C PHE A 43 -4.92 -18.33 5.15
N CYS A 44 -4.00 -19.19 4.70
CA CYS A 44 -4.03 -20.63 4.99
C CYS A 44 -3.89 -20.90 6.50
N GLU A 45 -2.97 -20.23 7.18
CA GLU A 45 -2.80 -20.35 8.64
C GLU A 45 -4.07 -19.93 9.39
N LEU A 46 -4.70 -18.83 8.97
CA LEU A 46 -5.97 -18.37 9.53
C LEU A 46 -7.10 -19.38 9.31
N TYR A 47 -7.20 -19.97 8.12
CA TYR A 47 -8.23 -20.97 7.80
C TYR A 47 -8.03 -22.27 8.59
N VAL A 48 -6.79 -22.77 8.69
CA VAL A 48 -6.46 -23.95 9.50
C VAL A 48 -6.75 -23.67 10.97
N GLY A 49 -6.38 -22.48 11.46
CA GLY A 49 -6.72 -22.01 12.80
C GLY A 49 -8.23 -22.06 13.06
N LEU A 50 -9.00 -21.44 12.17
CA LEU A 50 -10.45 -21.35 12.28
C LEU A 50 -11.10 -22.73 12.26
N SER A 51 -10.76 -23.58 11.29
CA SER A 51 -11.31 -24.95 11.18
C SER A 51 -11.02 -25.79 12.42
N THR A 52 -9.82 -25.69 13.00
CA THR A 52 -9.43 -26.46 14.19
C THR A 52 -10.23 -26.04 15.43
N ILE A 53 -10.42 -24.73 15.64
CA ILE A 53 -11.24 -24.20 16.74
C ILE A 53 -12.69 -24.69 16.60
N LEU A 54 -13.23 -24.64 15.37
CA LEU A 54 -14.59 -25.02 15.04
C LEU A 54 -14.88 -26.52 15.17
N TYR A 55 -13.88 -27.37 14.89
CA TYR A 55 -14.02 -28.82 15.02
C TYR A 55 -14.01 -29.33 16.48
N LYS A 56 -13.84 -28.44 17.47
CA LYS A 56 -14.08 -28.68 18.90
C LYS A 56 -13.24 -29.81 19.54
N ARG A 57 -12.11 -30.19 18.93
CA ARG A 57 -11.24 -31.28 19.41
C ARG A 57 -9.84 -30.77 19.79
N VAL A 58 -9.77 -29.83 20.72
CA VAL A 58 -8.52 -29.10 20.98
C VAL A 58 -8.14 -29.16 22.46
N SER A 59 -7.03 -29.85 22.75
CA SER A 59 -6.34 -29.79 24.04
C SER A 59 -5.74 -28.40 24.24
N THR A 60 -5.63 -27.93 25.50
CA THR A 60 -5.11 -26.60 25.87
C THR A 60 -3.73 -26.33 25.25
N PHE A 61 -2.89 -27.36 25.11
CA PHE A 61 -1.59 -27.29 24.43
C PHE A 61 -1.72 -26.91 22.95
N PHE A 62 -2.72 -27.47 22.27
CA PHE A 62 -2.94 -27.26 20.84
C PHE A 62 -3.56 -25.87 20.57
N LEU A 63 -4.32 -25.31 21.53
CA LEU A 63 -4.79 -23.91 21.46
C LEU A 63 -3.64 -22.89 21.55
N VAL A 64 -2.65 -23.13 22.41
CA VAL A 64 -1.48 -22.25 22.52
C VAL A 64 -0.65 -22.29 21.23
N GLN A 65 -0.43 -23.48 20.67
CA GLN A 65 0.29 -23.65 19.40
C GLN A 65 -0.44 -22.98 18.22
N LEU A 66 -1.77 -23.05 18.21
CA LEU A 66 -2.61 -22.40 17.22
C LEU A 66 -2.53 -20.87 17.35
N GLY A 67 -2.58 -20.34 18.57
CA GLY A 67 -2.37 -18.92 18.85
C GLY A 67 -1.01 -18.42 18.39
N CYS A 68 0.07 -19.17 18.66
CA CYS A 68 1.41 -18.85 18.21
C CYS A 68 1.58 -18.84 16.68
N SER A 69 0.75 -19.58 15.94
CA SER A 69 0.82 -19.65 14.48
C SER A 69 -0.09 -18.63 13.80
N VAL A 70 -1.29 -18.40 14.35
CA VAL A 70 -2.30 -17.51 13.76
C VAL A 70 -2.01 -16.03 14.07
N LEU A 71 -1.52 -15.70 15.26
CA LEU A 71 -1.24 -14.31 15.65
C LEU A 71 -0.19 -13.64 14.74
N PRO A 72 0.96 -14.28 14.42
CA PRO A 72 1.90 -13.73 13.46
C PRO A 72 1.28 -13.49 12.09
N GLY A 73 0.47 -14.43 11.57
CA GLY A 73 -0.22 -14.27 10.29
C GLY A 73 -1.13 -13.03 10.26
N ILE A 74 -1.89 -12.78 11.34
CA ILE A 74 -2.73 -11.58 11.48
C ILE A 74 -1.86 -10.30 11.52
N VAL A 75 -0.80 -10.31 12.32
CA VAL A 75 0.09 -9.16 12.47
C VAL A 75 0.77 -8.83 11.14
N ILE A 76 1.23 -9.84 10.41
CA ILE A 76 1.86 -9.68 9.09
C ILE A 76 0.85 -9.10 8.09
N MET A 77 -0.36 -9.67 8.02
CA MET A 77 -1.45 -9.14 7.17
C MET A 77 -1.76 -7.67 7.45
N LEU A 78 -1.82 -7.29 8.73
CA LEU A 78 -2.07 -5.90 9.16
C LEU A 78 -0.92 -4.97 8.77
N ILE A 79 0.32 -5.33 9.11
CA ILE A 79 1.51 -4.52 8.82
C ILE A 79 1.62 -4.31 7.31
N VAL A 80 1.55 -5.39 6.53
CA VAL A 80 1.65 -5.37 5.08
C VAL A 80 0.58 -4.46 4.48
N THR A 81 -0.69 -4.61 4.91
CA THR A 81 -1.77 -3.80 4.35
C THR A 81 -1.66 -2.33 4.75
N LEU A 82 -1.31 -2.03 6.00
CA LEU A 82 -1.19 -0.66 6.50
C LEU A 82 -0.02 0.08 5.86
N PHE A 83 1.15 -0.56 5.73
CA PHE A 83 2.31 0.03 5.07
C PHE A 83 2.04 0.26 3.59
N ASN A 84 1.47 -0.73 2.89
CA ASN A 84 1.16 -0.59 1.47
C ASN A 84 0.07 0.45 1.20
N ALA A 85 -0.91 0.62 2.10
CA ALA A 85 -1.92 1.67 1.99
C ALA A 85 -1.37 3.09 2.26
N LYS A 86 -0.28 3.21 3.05
CA LYS A 86 0.31 4.50 3.42
C LYS A 86 1.15 5.10 2.28
N ILE A 87 1.71 4.28 1.40
CA ILE A 87 2.51 4.70 0.23
C ILE A 87 1.73 5.63 -0.72
N PRO A 88 0.55 5.24 -1.25
CA PRO A 88 -0.24 6.11 -2.11
C PRO A 88 -0.75 7.34 -1.37
N GLU A 89 -1.02 7.24 -0.07
CA GLU A 89 -1.42 8.37 0.79
C GLU A 89 -0.29 9.41 0.91
N CYS A 90 0.94 8.97 1.16
CA CYS A 90 2.13 9.83 1.15
C CYS A 90 2.33 10.49 -0.22
N MET A 91 2.18 9.75 -1.32
CA MET A 91 2.36 10.30 -2.66
C MET A 91 1.28 11.31 -3.02
N MET A 92 0.05 11.10 -2.55
CA MET A 92 -1.04 12.07 -2.65
C MET A 92 -0.74 13.34 -1.85
N ARG A 93 -0.24 13.23 -0.61
CA ARG A 93 0.19 14.41 0.18
C ARG A 93 1.26 15.22 -0.54
N VAL A 94 2.27 14.56 -1.11
CA VAL A 94 3.30 15.24 -1.91
C VAL A 94 2.69 15.98 -3.09
N LYS A 95 1.75 15.37 -3.83
CA LYS A 95 1.03 16.06 -4.91
C LYS A 95 0.24 17.27 -4.41
N THR A 96 -0.48 17.15 -3.30
CA THR A 96 -1.26 18.25 -2.73
C THR A 96 -0.35 19.40 -2.29
N THR A 97 0.78 19.10 -1.66
CA THR A 97 1.77 20.12 -1.29
C THR A 97 2.37 20.79 -2.53
N VAL A 98 2.68 20.02 -3.58
CA VAL A 98 3.19 20.57 -4.85
C VAL A 98 2.13 21.43 -5.56
N ALA A 99 0.86 21.04 -5.53
CA ALA A 99 -0.25 21.83 -6.07
C ALA A 99 -0.43 23.14 -5.29
N PHE A 100 -0.40 23.10 -3.96
CA PHE A 100 -0.46 24.29 -3.12
C PHE A 100 0.71 25.24 -3.37
N LEU A 101 1.93 24.71 -3.53
CA LEU A 101 3.09 25.51 -3.90
C LEU A 101 2.89 26.16 -5.27
N ARG A 102 2.42 25.41 -6.27
CA ARG A 102 2.12 25.96 -7.61
C ARG A 102 1.16 27.15 -7.50
N ASP A 103 0.04 26.99 -6.80
CA ASP A 103 -0.97 28.05 -6.68
C ASP A 103 -0.38 29.30 -5.99
N LYS A 104 0.44 29.11 -4.94
CA LYS A 104 1.17 30.22 -4.28
C LYS A 104 2.19 30.92 -5.20
N TYR A 105 2.88 30.17 -6.06
CA TYR A 105 3.83 30.71 -7.03
C TYR A 105 3.14 31.41 -8.22
N GLU A 106 1.96 30.95 -8.61
CA GLU A 106 1.11 31.55 -9.64
C GLU A 106 0.60 32.93 -9.23
N PHE A 107 0.25 33.10 -7.96
CA PHE A 107 -0.17 34.40 -7.39
C PHE A 107 0.98 35.41 -7.22
N SER A 108 2.25 34.98 -7.22
CA SER A 108 3.39 35.84 -6.87
C SER A 108 4.29 36.26 -8.02
N SER A 109 4.22 35.61 -9.20
CA SER A 109 5.05 36.01 -10.35
C SER A 109 4.49 35.57 -11.70
N VAL A 110 4.32 36.53 -12.61
CA VAL A 110 3.83 36.34 -13.99
C VAL A 110 4.86 35.63 -14.91
N SER A 111 6.11 35.37 -14.46
CA SER A 111 7.24 35.10 -15.36
C SER A 111 8.01 33.77 -15.20
N LYS A 112 7.39 32.68 -14.74
CA LYS A 112 8.11 31.39 -14.51
C LYS A 112 7.49 30.14 -15.14
N GLY A 113 7.13 30.21 -16.42
CA GLY A 113 6.52 29.09 -17.17
C GLY A 113 7.27 27.75 -17.12
N LYS A 114 8.59 27.75 -16.92
CA LYS A 114 9.39 26.51 -16.78
C LYS A 114 9.25 25.83 -15.40
N GLU A 115 9.03 26.58 -14.33
CA GLU A 115 8.81 26.01 -12.99
C GLU A 115 7.39 25.42 -12.89
N MET A 116 6.42 26.15 -13.45
CA MET A 116 5.03 25.73 -13.55
C MET A 116 4.86 24.40 -14.31
N THR A 117 5.63 24.22 -15.39
CA THR A 117 5.62 22.98 -16.18
C THR A 117 6.24 21.80 -15.43
N VAL A 118 7.20 22.01 -14.54
CA VAL A 118 7.74 20.95 -13.66
C VAL A 118 6.70 20.54 -12.62
N PHE A 119 6.03 21.49 -11.98
CA PHE A 119 4.97 21.19 -11.01
C PHE A 119 3.78 20.47 -11.67
N ASN A 120 3.32 20.93 -12.84
CA ASN A 120 2.26 20.25 -13.57
C ASN A 120 2.64 18.82 -13.98
N ARG A 121 3.90 18.55 -14.32
CA ARG A 121 4.36 17.18 -14.60
C ARG A 121 4.30 16.27 -13.37
N ILE A 122 4.58 16.79 -12.17
CA ILE A 122 4.51 16.01 -10.92
C ILE A 122 3.04 15.75 -10.54
N ILE A 123 2.17 16.75 -10.69
CA ILE A 123 0.74 16.64 -10.36
C ILE A 123 0.04 15.65 -11.31
N LYS A 124 0.37 15.70 -12.61
CA LYS A 124 -0.26 14.89 -13.67
C LYS A 124 0.20 13.42 -13.71
N LYS A 125 1.29 13.06 -13.03
CA LYS A 125 1.75 11.66 -12.93
C LYS A 125 0.75 10.83 -12.12
N ASP A 126 0.53 9.57 -12.45
CA ASP A 126 -0.40 8.73 -11.71
C ASP A 126 0.10 8.32 -10.32
N ILE A 127 -0.84 7.96 -9.45
CA ILE A 127 -0.50 7.40 -8.13
C ILE A 127 -0.13 5.92 -8.31
N VAL A 128 1.07 5.55 -7.91
CA VAL A 128 1.52 4.16 -7.89
C VAL A 128 0.91 3.46 -6.69
N TYR A 129 0.04 2.49 -6.95
CA TYR A 129 -0.45 1.55 -5.95
C TYR A 129 0.40 0.29 -5.98
N LEU A 130 0.80 -0.18 -4.79
CA LEU A 130 1.35 -1.53 -4.65
C LEU A 130 0.20 -2.53 -4.81
N SER A 131 0.43 -3.51 -5.69
CA SER A 131 -0.48 -4.60 -5.96
C SER A 131 0.28 -5.90 -5.70
N ALA A 132 -0.28 -6.81 -4.92
CA ALA A 132 0.26 -8.15 -4.74
C ALA A 132 -0.09 -8.99 -5.98
N GLY A 133 0.93 -9.46 -6.69
CA GLY A 133 0.79 -10.33 -7.86
C GLY A 133 -0.01 -9.72 -9.03
N GLY A 134 -0.30 -8.42 -9.00
CA GLY A 134 -1.20 -7.77 -9.97
C GLY A 134 -2.69 -8.11 -9.80
N ILE A 135 -3.05 -8.88 -8.77
CA ILE A 135 -4.42 -9.35 -8.51
C ILE A 135 -5.06 -8.59 -7.36
N VAL A 136 -4.26 -8.24 -6.34
CA VAL A 136 -4.76 -7.64 -5.09
C VAL A 136 -4.17 -6.26 -4.91
N ASP A 137 -4.98 -5.23 -5.11
CA ASP A 137 -4.62 -3.88 -4.70
C ASP A 137 -4.73 -3.74 -3.19
N PHE A 138 -3.63 -3.33 -2.54
CA PHE A 138 -3.59 -3.09 -1.10
C PHE A 138 -4.34 -1.79 -0.74
N LYS A 139 -5.66 -1.89 -0.72
CA LYS A 139 -6.55 -0.86 -0.17
C LYS A 139 -6.95 -1.26 1.25
N LYS A 140 -7.33 -0.27 2.07
CA LYS A 140 -7.88 -0.53 3.42
C LYS A 140 -9.10 -1.47 3.38
N SER A 141 -9.83 -1.48 2.26
CA SER A 141 -10.94 -2.42 2.00
C SER A 141 -10.53 -3.88 1.91
N PHE A 142 -9.28 -4.20 1.54
CA PHE A 142 -8.79 -5.57 1.43
C PHE A 142 -8.84 -6.32 2.76
N LEU A 143 -8.50 -5.65 3.87
CA LEU A 143 -8.60 -6.21 5.22
C LEU A 143 -10.04 -6.59 5.57
N VAL A 144 -10.98 -5.69 5.28
CA VAL A 144 -12.41 -5.90 5.55
C VAL A 144 -12.95 -7.07 4.72
N SER A 145 -12.60 -7.14 3.43
CA SER A 145 -12.98 -8.26 2.56
C SER A 145 -12.37 -9.59 3.02
N SER A 146 -11.10 -9.60 3.43
CA SER A 146 -10.41 -10.80 3.91
C SER A 146 -11.03 -11.30 5.22
N PHE A 147 -11.36 -10.40 6.14
CA PHE A 147 -12.04 -10.74 7.39
C PHE A 147 -13.46 -11.26 7.14
N GLY A 148 -14.20 -10.59 6.23
CA GLY A 148 -15.52 -11.03 5.80
C GLY A 148 -15.50 -12.43 5.19
N ALA A 149 -14.53 -12.72 4.32
CA ALA A 149 -14.38 -14.04 3.72
C ALA A 149 -14.11 -15.11 4.78
N LEU A 150 -13.16 -14.87 5.70
CA LEU A 150 -12.87 -15.80 6.80
C LEU A 150 -14.11 -16.05 7.67
N PHE A 151 -14.87 -15.00 7.98
CA PHE A 151 -16.10 -15.12 8.75
C PHE A 151 -17.16 -15.93 8.00
N SER A 152 -17.42 -15.63 6.73
CA SER A 152 -18.39 -16.34 5.91
C SER A 152 -18.04 -17.83 5.75
N TYR A 153 -16.78 -18.16 5.48
CA TYR A 153 -16.32 -19.54 5.40
C TYR A 153 -16.38 -20.24 6.77
N GLY A 154 -16.06 -19.53 7.85
CA GLY A 154 -16.21 -20.04 9.22
C GLY A 154 -17.65 -20.41 9.53
N VAL A 155 -18.61 -19.53 9.20
CA VAL A 155 -20.05 -19.78 9.36
C VAL A 155 -20.48 -20.97 8.49
N LEU A 156 -20.01 -21.05 7.25
CA LEU A 156 -20.33 -22.18 6.36
C LEU A 156 -19.89 -23.51 6.96
N ILE A 157 -18.70 -23.56 7.56
CA ILE A 157 -18.18 -24.77 8.23
C ILE A 157 -19.05 -25.15 9.43
N ILE A 158 -19.62 -24.18 10.17
CA ILE A 158 -20.61 -24.45 11.23
C ILE A 158 -21.88 -25.03 10.63
N SER A 159 -22.37 -24.43 9.54
CA SER A 159 -23.66 -24.80 8.94
C SER A 159 -23.64 -26.16 8.23
N PHE A 160 -22.48 -26.62 7.76
CA PHE A 160 -22.29 -27.96 7.19
C PHE A 160 -22.02 -29.05 8.24
N LYS A 161 -22.09 -28.71 9.52
CA LYS A 161 -22.02 -29.65 10.65
C LYS A 161 -23.41 -29.98 11.16
#